data_AF-A0A7W0THR0-F1
#
_entry.id   AF-A0A7W0THR0-F1
#
_cell.length_a   1.000
_cell.length_b   1.000
_cell.length_c   1.000
_cell.angle_alpha   90.00
_cell.angle_beta   90.00
_cell.angle_gamma   90.00
#
_symmetry.space_group_name_H-M   'P 1'
#
loop_
_entity.id
_entity.type
_entity.pdbx_description
1 polymer ?
#
loop_
_entity_poly.entity_id
_entity_poly.type
_entity_poly.pdbx_seq_one_letter_code
_entity_poly.pdbx_strand_id
1 'polypeptide(L)'
;MAPRTILYTGKGGVGKTSVAAATARHCAAAGLRTVVLSTDPAHSLSDVLEQPVGSEPSELGRNLWAQQVSAQDELERHWSAVRRWLGQVLIERGVEQIAAEELTVPPGGEELFSLLRLKRHVEEGGWDVIVVDCAPTGETLRLLSFPEAARWWLGKLMGRETQLLAAARPLARAFLDLRLPDEDVVGEVQELVGNLVAMHDILRDRDSVSVRLVMTPDRMVVAEARRTFTYLSLYGYLTDAVIVNRVFPDELEGTYFGAWRELQRQELERVREDFAPVPVLCAPYFEAEVVGAAMLDRLGAALFASAEPAGLLHTGLAQEFSLAGGQGELRLAVPFAGKGDVSLKKVGDELVVRVDGRKRTVVLPAALAALKPAGAALEDGALVVRFA
;
A
#
# COMPACT_ATOMS: atom_id res chain seq x y z
N MET A 1 11.97 9.23 18.45
CA MET A 1 12.31 8.33 17.33
C MET A 1 10.99 8.05 16.61
N ALA A 2 10.96 8.05 15.28
CA ALA A 2 9.72 7.75 14.56
C ALA A 2 9.31 6.29 14.82
N PRO A 3 8.00 5.98 14.95
CA PRO A 3 7.53 4.62 15.15
C PRO A 3 7.84 3.77 13.92
N ARG A 4 8.12 2.49 14.13
CA ARG A 4 8.26 1.53 13.03
C ARG A 4 6.89 1.31 12.39
N THR A 5 6.72 1.69 11.13
CA THR A 5 5.43 1.58 10.43
C THR A 5 5.50 0.52 9.33
N ILE A 6 4.62 -0.47 9.37
CA ILE A 6 4.60 -1.61 8.45
C ILE A 6 3.23 -1.67 7.77
N LEU A 7 3.22 -1.44 6.45
CA LEU A 7 2.01 -1.50 5.65
C LEU A 7 1.89 -2.88 4.98
N TYR A 8 0.80 -3.58 5.20
CA TYR A 8 0.47 -4.83 4.54
C TYR A 8 -0.46 -4.58 3.37
N THR A 9 -0.05 -4.99 2.16
CA THR A 9 -0.87 -4.84 0.95
C THR A 9 -0.81 -6.08 0.06
N GLY A 10 -1.80 -6.24 -0.80
CA GLY A 10 -2.00 -7.44 -1.62
C GLY A 10 -3.44 -7.60 -2.10
N LYS A 11 -3.68 -8.60 -2.93
CA LYS A 11 -5.01 -8.90 -3.48
C LYS A 11 -6.02 -9.22 -2.36
N GLY A 12 -7.32 -9.00 -2.61
CA GLY A 12 -8.39 -9.46 -1.72
C GLY A 12 -8.33 -10.98 -1.49
N GLY A 13 -8.60 -11.42 -0.25
CA GLY A 13 -8.71 -12.85 0.09
C GLY A 13 -7.40 -13.60 0.37
N VAL A 14 -6.23 -12.94 0.30
CA VAL A 14 -4.91 -13.59 0.56
C VAL A 14 -4.53 -13.69 2.05
N GLY A 15 -5.34 -13.12 2.95
CA GLY A 15 -5.11 -13.15 4.40
C GLY A 15 -4.31 -11.98 4.97
N LYS A 16 -4.36 -10.79 4.34
CA LYS A 16 -3.65 -9.58 4.81
C LYS A 16 -3.99 -9.22 6.26
N THR A 17 -5.28 -9.17 6.58
CA THR A 17 -5.78 -8.82 7.91
C THR A 17 -5.27 -9.78 8.99
N SER A 18 -5.31 -11.10 8.74
CA SER A 18 -4.73 -12.10 9.65
C SER A 18 -3.22 -11.92 9.83
N VAL A 19 -2.49 -11.63 8.75
CA VAL A 19 -1.04 -11.38 8.81
C VAL A 19 -0.72 -10.09 9.57
N ALA A 20 -1.46 -9.01 9.34
CA ALA A 20 -1.31 -7.74 10.03
C ALA A 20 -1.61 -7.89 11.53
N ALA A 21 -2.74 -8.53 11.89
CA ALA A 21 -3.10 -8.82 13.26
C ALA A 21 -2.08 -9.72 13.96
N ALA A 22 -1.60 -10.78 13.30
CA ALA A 22 -0.57 -11.67 13.83
C ALA A 22 0.76 -10.92 14.07
N THR A 23 1.15 -10.03 13.15
CA THR A 23 2.33 -9.17 13.32
C THR A 23 2.18 -8.28 14.54
N ALA A 24 1.05 -7.59 14.67
CA ALA A 24 0.81 -6.67 15.78
C ALA A 24 0.82 -7.38 17.13
N ARG A 25 0.21 -8.57 17.21
CA ARG A 25 0.24 -9.43 18.41
C ARG A 25 1.66 -9.85 18.78
N HIS A 26 2.48 -10.23 17.81
CA HIS A 26 3.88 -10.62 18.08
C HIS A 26 4.75 -9.44 18.53
N CYS A 27 4.56 -8.26 17.94
CA CYS A 27 5.22 -7.04 18.41
C CYS A 27 4.81 -6.71 19.85
N ALA A 28 3.52 -6.76 20.17
CA ALA A 28 3.01 -6.54 21.53
C ALA A 28 3.55 -7.57 22.54
N ALA A 29 3.61 -8.84 22.16
CA ALA A 29 4.19 -9.92 22.95
C ALA A 29 5.69 -9.70 23.22
N ALA A 30 6.42 -9.12 22.26
CA ALA A 30 7.82 -8.70 22.41
C ALA A 30 7.99 -7.44 23.27
N GLY A 31 6.92 -6.87 23.80
CA GLY A 31 6.95 -5.71 24.69
C GLY A 31 6.81 -4.35 23.99
N LEU A 32 6.63 -4.33 22.67
CA LEU A 32 6.51 -3.11 21.88
C LEU A 32 5.08 -2.57 21.93
N ARG A 33 4.90 -1.30 22.26
CA ARG A 33 3.61 -0.63 22.23
C ARG A 33 3.12 -0.52 20.80
N THR A 34 2.14 -1.35 20.45
CA THR A 34 1.76 -1.61 19.05
C THR A 34 0.31 -1.27 18.79
N VAL A 35 0.04 -0.57 17.68
CA VAL A 35 -1.32 -0.36 17.16
C VAL A 35 -1.46 -1.03 15.79
N VAL A 36 -2.56 -1.78 15.59
CA VAL A 36 -2.97 -2.26 14.27
C VAL A 36 -4.15 -1.44 13.76
N LEU A 37 -3.99 -0.86 12.58
CA LEU A 37 -5.02 -0.09 11.89
C LEU A 37 -5.50 -0.89 10.69
N SER A 38 -6.82 -1.05 10.54
CA SER A 38 -7.38 -1.53 9.28
C SER A 38 -8.02 -0.39 8.52
N THR A 39 -7.71 -0.34 7.23
CA THR A 39 -8.28 0.57 6.25
C THR A 39 -9.32 -0.13 5.36
N ASP A 40 -9.64 -1.39 5.66
CA ASP A 40 -10.57 -2.22 4.89
C ASP A 40 -12.01 -1.90 5.32
N PRO A 41 -12.89 -1.44 4.42
CA PRO A 41 -14.29 -1.15 4.76
C PRO A 41 -15.07 -2.38 5.23
N ALA A 42 -14.58 -3.60 4.99
CA ALA A 42 -15.27 -4.84 5.35
C ALA A 42 -15.26 -5.20 6.84
N HIS A 43 -14.74 -4.34 7.74
CA HIS A 43 -14.62 -4.58 9.19
C HIS A 43 -13.87 -5.88 9.57
N SER A 44 -13.02 -6.37 8.67
CA SER A 44 -12.34 -7.67 8.76
C SER A 44 -11.43 -7.79 9.99
N LEU A 45 -10.95 -6.68 10.56
CA LEU A 45 -10.07 -6.69 11.72
C LEU A 45 -10.77 -7.14 13.01
N SER A 46 -12.01 -6.72 13.23
CA SER A 46 -12.80 -7.14 14.39
C SER A 46 -13.06 -8.65 14.36
N ASP A 47 -13.41 -9.18 13.18
CA ASP A 47 -13.67 -10.61 12.98
C ASP A 47 -12.39 -11.43 13.19
N VAL A 48 -11.28 -10.99 12.62
CA VAL A 48 -9.98 -11.68 12.75
C VAL A 48 -9.48 -11.67 14.20
N LEU A 49 -9.69 -10.59 14.94
CA LEU A 49 -9.28 -10.49 16.34
C LEU A 49 -10.28 -11.15 17.31
N GLU A 50 -11.49 -11.46 16.85
CA GLU A 50 -12.64 -11.90 17.68
C GLU A 50 -12.94 -10.93 18.83
N GLN A 51 -12.73 -9.63 18.58
CA GLN A 51 -12.92 -8.56 19.56
C GLN A 51 -13.50 -7.32 18.88
N PRO A 52 -14.33 -6.54 19.59
CA PRO A 52 -14.89 -5.32 19.01
C PRO A 52 -13.78 -4.27 18.78
N VAL A 53 -13.60 -3.85 17.53
CA VAL A 53 -12.71 -2.75 17.15
C VAL A 53 -13.52 -1.58 16.61
N GLY A 54 -13.36 -0.43 17.24
CA GLY A 54 -14.06 0.80 16.86
C GLY A 54 -13.23 1.75 15.99
N SER A 55 -13.83 2.90 15.69
CA SER A 55 -13.18 3.98 14.93
C SER A 55 -12.12 4.74 15.71
N GLU A 56 -12.10 4.62 17.04
CA GLU A 56 -11.02 5.10 17.90
C GLU A 56 -10.13 3.95 18.40
N PRO A 57 -8.82 4.16 18.63
CA PRO A 57 -7.91 3.14 19.11
C PRO A 57 -8.35 2.64 20.47
N SER A 58 -8.56 1.33 20.59
CA SER A 58 -8.88 0.66 21.85
C SER A 58 -7.79 -0.35 22.21
N GLU A 59 -7.50 -0.46 23.51
CA GLU A 59 -6.57 -1.47 24.02
C GLU A 59 -7.27 -2.84 24.03
N LEU A 60 -6.66 -3.84 23.38
CA LEU A 60 -7.17 -5.21 23.29
C LEU A 60 -6.40 -6.18 24.18
N GLY A 61 -5.26 -5.75 24.70
CA GLY A 61 -4.40 -6.53 25.57
C GLY A 61 -3.10 -5.79 25.84
N ARG A 62 -2.23 -6.37 26.68
CA ARG A 62 -0.98 -5.72 27.07
C ARG A 62 -0.18 -5.35 25.82
N ASN A 63 0.08 -4.06 25.67
CA ASN A 63 0.83 -3.46 24.57
C ASN A 63 0.18 -3.56 23.17
N LEU A 64 -1.10 -3.94 23.06
CA LEU A 64 -1.80 -4.11 21.78
C LEU A 64 -3.05 -3.24 21.71
N TRP A 65 -3.09 -2.37 20.71
CA TRP A 65 -4.25 -1.57 20.35
C TRP A 65 -4.72 -1.92 18.95
N ALA A 66 -6.01 -1.76 18.71
CA ALA A 66 -6.58 -1.89 17.37
C ALA A 66 -7.48 -0.69 17.06
N GLN A 67 -7.54 -0.36 15.78
CA GLN A 67 -8.44 0.64 15.24
C GLN A 67 -8.94 0.20 13.86
N GLN A 68 -10.24 0.37 13.62
CA GLN A 68 -10.86 0.21 12.33
C GLN A 68 -11.20 1.59 11.78
N VAL A 69 -10.52 2.05 10.73
CA VAL A 69 -10.79 3.39 10.21
C VAL A 69 -12.18 3.42 9.56
N SER A 70 -13.03 4.31 10.03
CA SER A 70 -14.33 4.61 9.43
C SER A 70 -14.18 5.88 8.59
N ALA A 71 -14.26 5.73 7.27
CA ALA A 71 -14.25 6.84 6.34
C ALA A 71 -15.41 7.81 6.59
N GLN A 72 -16.56 7.26 7.00
CA GLN A 72 -17.74 8.05 7.32
C GLN A 72 -17.53 8.90 8.59
N ASP A 73 -16.97 8.31 9.65
CA ASP A 73 -16.68 9.02 10.90
C ASP A 73 -15.65 10.13 10.65
N GLU A 74 -14.63 9.87 9.83
CA GLU A 74 -13.61 10.84 9.46
C GLU A 74 -14.21 11.98 8.62
N LEU A 75 -15.06 11.68 7.64
CA LEU A 75 -15.80 12.69 6.86
C LEU A 75 -16.71 13.54 7.76
N GLU A 76 -17.38 12.93 8.73
CA GLU A 76 -18.27 13.61 9.66
C GLU A 76 -17.54 14.54 10.63
N ARG A 77 -16.41 14.09 11.16
CA ARG A 77 -15.67 14.81 12.21
C ARG A 77 -14.74 15.88 11.66
N HIS A 78 -14.15 15.65 10.49
CA HIS A 78 -13.06 16.49 9.98
C HIS A 78 -13.37 17.20 8.65
N TRP A 79 -14.50 16.88 7.98
CA TRP A 79 -14.80 17.36 6.62
C TRP A 79 -16.25 17.84 6.47
N SER A 80 -16.79 18.40 7.56
CA SER A 80 -18.20 18.77 7.64
C SER A 80 -18.56 19.91 6.67
N ALA A 81 -17.64 20.81 6.33
CA ALA A 81 -17.87 21.89 5.37
C ALA A 81 -17.90 21.34 3.93
N VAL A 82 -16.93 20.52 3.55
CA VAL A 82 -16.88 19.84 2.24
C VAL A 82 -18.14 19.00 2.01
N ARG A 83 -18.57 18.22 3.01
CA ARG A 83 -19.81 17.41 2.90
C ARG A 83 -21.04 18.28 2.65
N ARG A 84 -21.21 19.35 3.45
CA ARG A 84 -22.36 20.27 3.29
C ARG A 84 -22.37 20.94 1.92
N TRP A 85 -21.21 21.37 1.43
CA TRP A 85 -21.10 21.99 0.12
C TRP A 85 -21.42 21.02 -1.01
N LEU A 86 -20.87 19.80 -0.98
CA LEU A 86 -21.19 18.76 -1.97
C LEU A 86 -22.68 18.40 -2.00
N GLY A 87 -23.30 18.22 -0.82
CA GLY A 87 -24.73 17.94 -0.72
C GLY A 87 -25.58 19.03 -1.38
N GLN A 88 -25.26 20.30 -1.13
CA GLN A 88 -25.98 21.44 -1.74
C GLN A 88 -25.83 21.48 -3.26
N VAL A 89 -24.63 21.22 -3.78
CA VAL A 89 -24.37 21.17 -5.24
C VAL A 89 -25.15 20.03 -5.91
N LEU A 90 -25.31 18.88 -5.25
CA LEU A 90 -26.05 17.74 -5.76
C LEU A 90 -27.56 18.00 -5.77
N ILE A 91 -28.10 18.62 -4.72
CA ILE A 91 -29.51 19.04 -4.65
C ILE A 91 -29.86 19.98 -5.81
N GLU A 92 -29.00 20.95 -6.10
CA GLU A 92 -29.18 21.88 -7.22
C GLU A 92 -29.13 21.17 -8.59
N ARG A 93 -28.49 20.00 -8.68
CA ARG A 93 -28.46 19.16 -9.89
C ARG A 93 -29.59 18.13 -9.96
N GLY A 94 -30.58 18.23 -9.07
CA GLY A 94 -31.77 17.38 -9.06
C GLY A 94 -31.60 16.05 -8.34
N VAL A 95 -30.55 15.88 -7.53
CA VAL A 95 -30.47 14.76 -6.59
C VAL A 95 -31.41 15.04 -5.42
N GLU A 96 -32.21 14.05 -5.02
CA GLU A 96 -33.10 14.20 -3.87
C GLU A 96 -32.30 14.54 -2.61
N GLN A 97 -32.84 15.41 -1.76
CA GLN A 97 -32.15 15.90 -0.57
C GLN A 97 -31.71 14.76 0.37
N ILE A 98 -32.56 13.73 0.53
CA ILE A 98 -32.23 12.55 1.33
C ILE A 98 -31.05 11.79 0.71
N ALA A 99 -31.07 11.57 -0.61
CA ALA A 99 -29.98 10.91 -1.33
C ALA A 99 -28.67 11.73 -1.35
N ALA A 100 -28.76 13.07 -1.34
CA ALA A 100 -27.61 13.97 -1.28
C ALA A 100 -27.01 14.04 0.14
N GLU A 101 -27.83 13.93 1.18
CA GLU A 101 -27.41 13.82 2.58
C GLU A 101 -26.89 12.41 2.92
N GLU A 102 -27.38 11.38 2.24
CA GLU A 102 -26.93 9.98 2.35
C GLU A 102 -25.75 9.62 1.43
N LEU A 103 -25.29 10.55 0.57
CA LEU A 103 -24.13 10.31 -0.28
C LEU A 103 -22.87 10.23 0.58
N THR A 104 -22.57 8.99 0.94
CA THR A 104 -21.53 8.52 1.84
C THR A 104 -20.20 8.54 1.08
N VAL A 105 -19.19 9.18 1.68
CA VAL A 105 -17.76 9.19 1.31
C VAL A 105 -17.44 9.30 -0.20
N PRO A 106 -16.77 10.37 -0.66
CA PRO A 106 -16.40 10.48 -2.08
C PRO A 106 -15.54 9.27 -2.52
N PRO A 107 -15.64 8.80 -3.78
CA PRO A 107 -14.79 7.72 -4.27
C PRO A 107 -13.30 8.00 -4.01
N GLY A 108 -12.59 7.03 -3.42
CA GLY A 108 -11.19 7.21 -2.99
C GLY A 108 -11.03 7.84 -1.59
N GLY A 109 -12.13 8.25 -0.95
CA GLY A 109 -12.14 8.83 0.39
C GLY A 109 -11.76 7.83 1.47
N GLU A 110 -12.12 6.55 1.32
CA GLU A 110 -11.79 5.50 2.29
C GLU A 110 -10.28 5.33 2.45
N GLU A 111 -9.56 5.25 1.33
CA GLU A 111 -8.11 5.18 1.29
C GLU A 111 -7.47 6.45 1.82
N LEU A 112 -8.03 7.60 1.47
CA LEU A 112 -7.54 8.91 1.87
C LEU A 112 -7.61 9.11 3.38
N PHE A 113 -8.79 8.91 3.98
CA PHE A 113 -8.98 9.08 5.42
C PHE A 113 -8.14 8.10 6.23
N SER A 114 -7.91 6.92 5.69
CA SER A 114 -7.00 5.94 6.29
C SER A 114 -5.54 6.40 6.32
N LEU A 115 -5.07 7.05 5.25
CA LEU A 115 -3.75 7.67 5.21
C LEU A 115 -3.65 8.85 6.20
N LEU A 116 -4.70 9.69 6.29
CA LEU A 116 -4.75 10.77 7.28
C LEU A 116 -4.68 10.21 8.70
N ARG A 117 -5.35 9.09 8.97
CA ARG A 117 -5.30 8.48 10.29
C ARG A 117 -3.91 7.93 10.62
N LEU A 118 -3.27 7.28 9.66
CA LEU A 118 -1.88 6.85 9.80
C LEU A 118 -0.96 8.04 10.13
N LYS A 119 -1.08 9.16 9.40
CA LYS A 119 -0.34 10.40 9.68
C LYS A 119 -0.44 10.77 11.15
N ARG A 120 -1.67 10.80 11.66
CA ARG A 120 -1.96 11.21 13.03
C ARG A 120 -1.27 10.30 14.05
N HIS A 121 -1.30 8.98 13.86
CA HIS A 121 -0.60 8.04 14.73
C HIS A 121 0.94 8.22 14.70
N VAL A 122 1.50 8.53 13.53
CA VAL A 122 2.94 8.80 13.38
C VAL A 122 3.33 10.10 14.09
N GLU A 123 2.53 11.16 13.97
CA GLU A 123 2.81 12.49 14.53
C GLU A 123 2.51 12.61 16.03
N GLU A 124 1.38 12.09 16.50
CA GLU A 124 1.02 12.05 17.93
C GLU A 124 2.01 11.19 18.73
N GLY A 125 2.61 10.21 18.05
CA GLY A 125 3.60 9.31 18.63
C GLY A 125 3.03 8.40 19.71
N GLY A 126 3.90 7.94 20.60
CA GLY A 126 3.52 7.02 21.69
C GLY A 126 3.40 5.55 21.27
N TRP A 127 3.68 5.23 20.01
CA TRP A 127 3.77 3.87 19.49
C TRP A 127 5.23 3.51 19.24
N ASP A 128 5.59 2.25 19.50
CA ASP A 128 6.84 1.68 19.01
C ASP A 128 6.64 1.12 17.59
N VAL A 129 5.46 0.50 17.35
CA VAL A 129 5.10 -0.11 16.08
C VAL A 129 3.69 0.28 15.65
N ILE A 130 3.53 0.63 14.39
CA ILE A 130 2.26 0.86 13.71
C ILE A 130 2.14 -0.19 12.60
N VAL A 131 1.13 -1.05 12.68
CA VAL A 131 0.81 -2.03 11.63
C VAL A 131 -0.42 -1.56 10.89
N VAL A 132 -0.37 -1.51 9.55
CA VAL A 132 -1.49 -1.05 8.73
C VAL A 132 -1.92 -2.19 7.81
N ASP A 133 -3.15 -2.68 8.00
CA ASP A 133 -3.83 -3.55 7.04
C ASP A 133 -4.47 -2.69 5.95
N CYS A 134 -3.81 -2.58 4.81
CA CYS A 134 -4.29 -1.77 3.70
C CYS A 134 -5.42 -2.49 2.95
N ALA A 135 -6.40 -1.70 2.51
CA ALA A 135 -7.44 -2.14 1.59
C ALA A 135 -6.81 -2.79 0.33
N PRO A 136 -7.49 -3.76 -0.28
CA PRO A 136 -6.94 -4.48 -1.42
C PRO A 136 -6.70 -3.55 -2.62
N THR A 137 -5.51 -3.70 -3.21
CA THR A 137 -5.06 -3.20 -4.53
C THR A 137 -4.50 -1.77 -4.60
N GLY A 138 -3.63 -1.56 -5.60
CA GLY A 138 -2.72 -0.41 -5.75
C GLY A 138 -3.37 0.97 -5.92
N GLU A 139 -4.68 1.11 -5.75
CA GLU A 139 -5.42 2.38 -5.84
C GLU A 139 -5.06 3.31 -4.67
N THR A 140 -4.90 2.77 -3.44
CA THR A 140 -4.40 3.53 -2.28
C THR A 140 -3.01 4.11 -2.53
N LEU A 141 -2.15 3.37 -3.23
CA LEU A 141 -0.80 3.80 -3.59
C LEU A 141 -0.80 4.77 -4.78
N ARG A 142 -1.82 4.72 -5.65
CA ARG A 142 -2.02 5.73 -6.70
C ARG A 142 -2.41 7.09 -6.12
N LEU A 143 -3.13 7.16 -5.00
CA LEU A 143 -3.37 8.45 -4.32
C LEU A 143 -2.07 9.14 -3.92
N LEU A 144 -1.04 8.36 -3.59
CA LEU A 144 0.30 8.86 -3.27
C LEU A 144 1.18 9.15 -4.51
N SER A 145 0.66 8.93 -5.72
CA SER A 145 1.29 9.42 -6.96
C SER A 145 0.96 10.89 -7.24
N PHE A 146 0.06 11.50 -6.48
CA PHE A 146 -0.35 12.89 -6.62
C PHE A 146 0.45 13.98 -5.88
N PRO A 147 1.63 13.81 -5.25
CA PRO A 147 2.30 14.90 -4.53
C PRO A 147 2.64 16.09 -5.44
N GLU A 148 3.00 15.86 -6.69
CA GLU A 148 3.31 16.94 -7.64
C GLU A 148 2.05 17.69 -8.08
N ALA A 149 0.98 16.95 -8.39
CA ALA A 149 -0.32 17.54 -8.68
C ALA A 149 -0.90 18.25 -7.45
N ALA A 150 -0.78 17.68 -6.26
CA ALA A 150 -1.15 18.24 -4.97
C ALA A 150 -0.39 19.53 -4.68
N ARG A 151 0.95 19.54 -4.84
CA ARG A 151 1.76 20.76 -4.70
C ARG A 151 1.40 21.84 -5.71
N TRP A 152 1.13 21.45 -6.96
CA TRP A 152 0.62 22.36 -7.98
C TRP A 152 -0.77 22.92 -7.62
N TRP A 153 -1.68 22.07 -7.16
CA TRP A 153 -3.01 22.45 -6.69
C TRP A 153 -2.93 23.35 -5.46
N LEU A 154 -2.05 23.09 -4.50
CA LEU A 154 -1.76 23.99 -3.36
C LEU A 154 -1.31 25.35 -3.86
N GLY A 155 -0.33 25.40 -4.78
CA GLY A 155 0.13 26.67 -5.36
C GLY A 155 -1.00 27.46 -6.04
N LYS A 156 -1.94 26.77 -6.69
CA LYS A 156 -3.09 27.39 -7.36
C LYS A 156 -4.18 27.82 -6.38
N LEU A 157 -4.52 26.98 -5.41
CA LEU A 157 -5.54 27.22 -4.37
C LEU A 157 -5.08 28.23 -3.31
N MET A 158 -3.78 28.40 -3.10
CA MET A 158 -3.19 29.43 -2.24
C MET A 158 -2.79 30.70 -3.02
N GLY A 159 -3.06 30.74 -4.33
CA GLY A 159 -2.74 31.88 -5.20
C GLY A 159 -3.69 33.06 -5.04
N ARG A 160 -3.34 34.21 -5.63
CA ARG A 160 -4.22 35.40 -5.69
C ARG A 160 -5.55 35.14 -6.43
N GLU A 161 -5.62 34.09 -7.25
CA GLU A 161 -6.81 33.70 -8.02
C GLU A 161 -7.97 33.22 -7.14
N THR A 162 -7.70 32.48 -6.05
CA THR A 162 -8.73 32.04 -5.10
C THR A 162 -9.32 33.21 -4.32
N GLN A 163 -8.52 34.23 -4.00
CA GLN A 163 -9.01 35.49 -3.40
C GLN A 163 -9.91 36.27 -4.37
N LEU A 164 -9.59 36.27 -5.67
CA LEU A 164 -10.43 36.86 -6.71
C LEU A 164 -11.75 36.08 -6.91
N LEU A 165 -11.71 34.75 -6.85
CA LEU A 165 -12.91 33.89 -6.90
C LEU A 165 -13.82 34.11 -5.68
N ALA A 166 -13.24 34.27 -4.49
CA ALA A 166 -13.99 34.60 -3.28
C ALA A 166 -14.71 35.95 -3.42
N ALA A 167 -14.04 36.96 -3.98
CA ALA A 167 -14.61 38.28 -4.27
C ALA A 167 -15.71 38.23 -5.36
N ALA A 168 -15.65 37.27 -6.28
CA ALA A 168 -16.62 37.08 -7.36
C ALA A 168 -17.86 36.24 -6.95
N ARG A 169 -17.93 35.72 -5.72
CA ARG A 169 -19.06 34.91 -5.21
C ARG A 169 -20.46 35.51 -5.47
N PRO A 170 -20.70 36.81 -5.23
CA PRO A 170 -22.03 37.39 -5.44
C PRO A 170 -22.43 37.35 -6.92
N LEU A 171 -21.47 37.55 -7.81
CA LEU A 171 -21.68 37.59 -9.25
C LEU A 171 -21.88 36.17 -9.83
N ALA A 172 -21.10 35.19 -9.36
CA ALA A 172 -21.22 33.80 -9.80
C ALA A 172 -22.58 33.19 -9.44
N ARG A 173 -23.08 33.45 -8.22
CA ARG A 173 -24.44 33.05 -7.81
C ARG A 173 -25.51 33.74 -8.64
N ALA A 174 -25.34 35.02 -8.95
CA ALA A 174 -26.36 35.81 -9.64
C ALA A 174 -26.44 35.54 -11.15
N PHE A 175 -25.32 35.21 -11.82
CA PHE A 175 -25.24 35.12 -13.28
C PHE A 175 -24.98 33.72 -13.83
N LEU A 176 -24.39 32.82 -13.04
CA LEU A 176 -24.00 31.49 -13.50
C LEU A 176 -24.72 30.35 -12.76
N ASP A 177 -25.55 30.67 -11.77
CA ASP A 177 -26.22 29.71 -10.89
C ASP A 177 -25.25 28.68 -10.28
N LEU A 178 -24.00 29.12 -10.05
CA LEU A 178 -22.92 28.28 -9.54
C LEU A 178 -22.61 28.64 -8.09
N ARG A 179 -22.73 27.66 -7.19
CA ARG A 179 -22.26 27.78 -5.81
C ARG A 179 -20.77 27.54 -5.70
N LEU A 180 -20.03 28.63 -5.56
CA LEU A 180 -18.62 28.55 -5.20
C LEU A 180 -18.45 28.05 -3.74
N PRO A 181 -17.40 27.25 -3.46
CA PRO A 181 -17.07 26.80 -2.10
C PRO A 181 -16.84 27.99 -1.17
N ASP A 182 -17.25 27.86 0.09
CA ASP A 182 -17.01 28.86 1.15
C ASP A 182 -15.56 28.80 1.67
N GLU A 183 -15.18 29.71 2.58
CA GLU A 183 -13.80 29.74 3.10
C GLU A 183 -13.46 28.50 3.93
N ASP A 184 -14.44 27.96 4.64
CA ASP A 184 -14.28 26.73 5.44
C ASP A 184 -14.00 25.53 4.54
N VAL A 185 -14.74 25.37 3.42
CA VAL A 185 -14.49 24.32 2.42
C VAL A 185 -13.09 24.47 1.82
N VAL A 186 -12.66 25.70 1.49
CA VAL A 186 -11.32 25.93 0.95
C VAL A 186 -10.25 25.59 1.98
N GLY A 187 -10.45 25.93 3.25
CA GLY A 187 -9.55 25.61 4.35
C GLY A 187 -9.40 24.10 4.56
N GLU A 188 -10.53 23.37 4.65
CA GLU A 188 -10.53 21.91 4.74
C GLU A 188 -9.76 21.32 3.54
N VAL A 189 -10.06 21.71 2.30
CA VAL A 189 -9.33 21.19 1.12
C VAL A 189 -7.83 21.51 1.17
N GLN A 190 -7.43 22.69 1.62
CA GLN A 190 -6.01 23.04 1.76
C GLN A 190 -5.31 22.13 2.79
N GLU A 191 -5.95 21.87 3.92
CA GLU A 191 -5.46 20.93 4.93
C GLU A 191 -5.31 19.52 4.35
N LEU A 192 -6.26 19.07 3.51
CA LEU A 192 -6.20 17.77 2.83
C LEU A 192 -4.91 17.62 2.05
N VAL A 193 -4.65 18.63 1.21
CA VAL A 193 -3.56 18.58 0.26
C VAL A 193 -2.22 18.71 1.01
N GLY A 194 -2.17 19.51 2.07
CA GLY A 194 -1.02 19.56 2.99
C GLY A 194 -0.74 18.20 3.65
N ASN A 195 -1.78 17.54 4.16
CA ASN A 195 -1.66 16.22 4.78
C ASN A 195 -1.24 15.14 3.77
N LEU A 196 -1.71 15.20 2.52
CA LEU A 196 -1.29 14.30 1.44
C LEU A 196 0.20 14.43 1.11
N VAL A 197 0.72 15.66 1.08
CA VAL A 197 2.16 15.90 0.87
C VAL A 197 2.96 15.34 2.05
N ALA A 198 2.56 15.63 3.28
CA ALA A 198 3.22 15.09 4.47
C ALA A 198 3.19 13.56 4.50
N MET A 199 2.07 12.95 4.12
CA MET A 199 1.94 11.49 4.03
C MET A 199 2.84 10.87 2.99
N HIS A 200 3.01 11.52 1.84
CA HIS A 200 3.97 11.07 0.84
C HIS A 200 5.40 11.06 1.37
N ASP A 201 5.77 12.08 2.13
CA ASP A 201 7.10 12.17 2.73
C ASP A 201 7.30 11.11 3.83
N ILE A 202 6.30 10.89 4.70
CA ILE A 202 6.31 9.83 5.72
C ILE A 202 6.48 8.45 5.06
N LEU A 203 5.68 8.14 4.03
CA LEU A 203 5.73 6.81 3.39
C LEU A 203 7.02 6.56 2.61
N ARG A 204 7.78 7.61 2.29
CA ARG A 204 9.11 7.52 1.67
C ARG A 204 10.26 7.49 2.67
N ASP A 205 10.00 7.67 3.96
CA ASP A 205 11.00 7.44 4.99
C ASP A 205 11.31 5.94 5.11
N ARG A 206 12.36 5.53 4.43
CA ARG A 206 12.78 4.12 4.32
C ARG A 206 13.36 3.56 5.61
N ASP A 207 13.70 4.42 6.57
CA ASP A 207 14.28 3.98 7.84
C ASP A 207 13.20 3.54 8.84
N SER A 208 12.03 4.16 8.78
CA SER A 208 10.92 3.88 9.70
C SER A 208 9.71 3.21 9.02
N VAL A 209 9.51 3.41 7.72
CA VAL A 209 8.34 2.91 6.98
C VAL A 209 8.73 1.90 5.92
N SER A 210 7.99 0.79 5.88
CA SER A 210 8.09 -0.18 4.79
C SER A 210 6.75 -0.83 4.47
N VAL A 211 6.71 -1.45 3.29
CA VAL A 211 5.58 -2.23 2.79
C VAL A 211 5.96 -3.71 2.78
N ARG A 212 5.03 -4.56 3.20
CA ARG A 212 5.12 -6.02 3.07
C ARG A 212 4.01 -6.52 2.18
N LEU A 213 4.37 -7.18 1.08
CA LEU A 213 3.42 -7.70 0.11
C LEU A 213 2.92 -9.07 0.53
N VAL A 214 1.60 -9.24 0.64
CA VAL A 214 0.98 -10.53 0.99
C VAL A 214 0.35 -11.15 -0.25
N MET A 215 0.62 -12.44 -0.49
CA MET A 215 0.05 -13.21 -1.59
C MET A 215 -0.18 -14.67 -1.20
N THR A 216 -0.95 -15.38 -2.01
CA THR A 216 -0.95 -16.84 -2.05
C THR A 216 -0.06 -17.31 -3.22
N PRO A 217 0.46 -18.55 -3.20
CA PRO A 217 1.29 -19.10 -4.28
C PRO A 217 0.45 -19.51 -5.52
N ASP A 218 -0.56 -18.71 -5.87
CA ASP A 218 -1.38 -18.86 -7.06
C ASP A 218 -0.85 -17.94 -8.16
N ARG A 219 -0.64 -18.48 -9.37
CA ARG A 219 -0.04 -17.74 -10.50
C ARG A 219 -0.67 -16.36 -10.77
N MET A 220 -2.00 -16.27 -10.71
CA MET A 220 -2.70 -15.00 -10.93
C MET A 220 -2.46 -13.98 -9.80
N VAL A 221 -2.32 -14.45 -8.56
CA VAL A 221 -2.07 -13.61 -7.38
C VAL A 221 -0.62 -13.14 -7.38
N VAL A 222 0.32 -14.02 -7.72
CA VAL A 222 1.74 -13.68 -7.91
C VAL A 222 1.91 -12.62 -9.00
N ALA A 223 1.23 -12.78 -10.14
CA ALA A 223 1.28 -11.79 -11.22
C ALA A 223 0.80 -10.40 -10.78
N GLU A 224 -0.27 -10.34 -9.97
CA GLU A 224 -0.76 -9.08 -9.41
C GLU A 224 0.24 -8.47 -8.43
N ALA A 225 0.83 -9.29 -7.56
CA ALA A 225 1.85 -8.82 -6.61
C ALA A 225 3.09 -8.25 -7.31
N ARG A 226 3.51 -8.82 -8.46
CA ARG A 226 4.59 -8.25 -9.28
C ARG A 226 4.25 -6.86 -9.81
N ARG A 227 2.99 -6.62 -10.20
CA ARG A 227 2.51 -5.29 -10.61
C ARG A 227 2.55 -4.32 -9.43
N THR A 228 2.02 -4.71 -8.29
CA THR A 228 2.05 -3.87 -7.07
C THR A 228 3.48 -3.53 -6.65
N PHE A 229 4.38 -4.50 -6.65
CA PHE A 229 5.81 -4.29 -6.35
C PHE A 229 6.47 -3.30 -7.31
N THR A 230 6.11 -3.37 -8.59
CA THR A 230 6.56 -2.42 -9.62
C THR A 230 6.10 -1.01 -9.31
N TYR A 231 4.82 -0.84 -8.96
CA TYR A 231 4.30 0.48 -8.57
C TYR A 231 4.97 1.00 -7.29
N LEU A 232 5.12 0.18 -6.26
CA LEU A 232 5.80 0.56 -5.01
C LEU A 232 7.22 1.07 -5.28
N SER A 233 7.97 0.31 -6.09
CA SER A 233 9.35 0.65 -6.46
C SER A 233 9.43 1.94 -7.28
N LEU A 234 8.50 2.15 -8.22
CA LEU A 234 8.41 3.37 -9.04
C LEU A 234 8.22 4.63 -8.20
N TYR A 235 7.40 4.55 -7.15
CA TYR A 235 7.15 5.68 -6.24
C TYR A 235 8.15 5.79 -5.09
N GLY A 236 9.10 4.85 -5.02
CA GLY A 236 10.20 4.85 -4.05
C GLY A 236 9.80 4.36 -2.66
N TYR A 237 8.68 3.63 -2.54
CA TYR A 237 8.25 2.98 -1.31
C TYR A 237 9.05 1.69 -1.11
N LEU A 238 9.68 1.56 0.07
CA LEU A 238 10.50 0.41 0.39
C LEU A 238 9.62 -0.81 0.65
N THR A 239 9.75 -1.84 -0.18
CA THR A 239 9.19 -3.17 0.13
C THR A 239 10.24 -4.00 0.85
N ASP A 240 10.07 -4.22 2.15
CA ASP A 240 11.10 -4.88 2.96
C ASP A 240 10.90 -6.40 3.07
N ALA A 241 9.70 -6.91 2.78
CA ALA A 241 9.42 -8.34 2.76
C ALA A 241 8.27 -8.71 1.82
N VAL A 242 8.26 -9.98 1.43
CA VAL A 242 7.14 -10.62 0.74
C VAL A 242 6.64 -11.78 1.60
N ILE A 243 5.33 -11.88 1.80
CA ILE A 243 4.67 -12.92 2.56
C ILE A 243 3.87 -13.79 1.61
N VAL A 244 4.25 -15.07 1.53
CA VAL A 244 3.50 -16.10 0.82
C VAL A 244 2.69 -16.88 1.86
N ASN A 245 1.41 -16.56 1.96
CA ASN A 245 0.47 -17.20 2.86
C ASN A 245 -0.14 -18.44 2.21
N ARG A 246 -0.71 -19.33 3.02
CA ARG A 246 -1.45 -20.52 2.56
C ARG A 246 -0.59 -21.46 1.70
N VAL A 247 0.67 -21.64 2.06
CA VAL A 247 1.56 -22.62 1.43
C VAL A 247 1.18 -24.02 1.89
N PHE A 248 0.88 -24.91 0.95
CA PHE A 248 0.54 -26.28 1.30
C PHE A 248 1.68 -26.96 2.06
N PRO A 249 1.39 -27.60 3.19
CA PRO A 249 2.42 -28.22 4.01
C PRO A 249 2.91 -29.54 3.39
N ASP A 250 4.11 -29.98 3.78
CA ASP A 250 4.82 -31.08 3.13
C ASP A 250 4.07 -32.43 3.27
N GLU A 251 3.28 -32.59 4.33
CA GLU A 251 2.49 -33.79 4.65
C GLU A 251 1.40 -34.08 3.60
N LEU A 252 1.10 -33.16 2.69
CA LEU A 252 0.18 -33.38 1.59
C LEU A 252 0.77 -34.20 0.42
N GLU A 253 2.03 -34.65 0.51
CA GLU A 253 2.63 -35.56 -0.48
C GLU A 253 1.79 -36.83 -0.65
N GLY A 254 1.57 -37.25 -1.90
CA GLY A 254 0.83 -38.49 -2.17
C GLY A 254 -0.67 -38.44 -1.81
N THR A 255 -1.18 -37.30 -1.34
CA THR A 255 -2.61 -37.07 -1.13
C THR A 255 -3.28 -36.50 -2.38
N TYR A 256 -4.61 -36.31 -2.35
CA TYR A 256 -5.38 -35.66 -3.41
C TYR A 256 -4.81 -34.28 -3.81
N PHE A 257 -4.24 -33.53 -2.86
CA PHE A 257 -3.67 -32.20 -3.09
C PHE A 257 -2.20 -32.21 -3.51
N GLY A 258 -1.55 -33.38 -3.65
CA GLY A 258 -0.12 -33.48 -3.97
C GLY A 258 0.27 -32.77 -5.27
N ALA A 259 -0.57 -32.85 -6.31
CA ALA A 259 -0.33 -32.15 -7.57
C ALA A 259 -0.39 -30.62 -7.42
N TRP A 260 -1.32 -30.12 -6.59
CA TRP A 260 -1.43 -28.68 -6.31
C TRP A 260 -0.26 -28.19 -5.47
N ARG A 261 0.22 -28.98 -4.51
CA ARG A 261 1.42 -28.68 -3.73
C ARG A 261 2.65 -28.53 -4.64
N GLU A 262 2.83 -29.45 -5.59
CA GLU A 262 3.96 -29.37 -6.52
C GLU A 262 3.91 -28.12 -7.41
N LEU A 263 2.71 -27.72 -7.86
CA LEU A 263 2.52 -26.44 -8.56
C LEU A 263 2.86 -25.25 -7.66
N GLN A 264 2.41 -25.24 -6.41
CA GLN A 264 2.75 -24.17 -5.46
C GLN A 264 4.26 -24.10 -5.18
N ARG A 265 4.94 -25.24 -5.08
CA ARG A 265 6.39 -25.31 -4.86
C ARG A 265 7.15 -24.64 -6.00
N GLN A 266 6.77 -24.93 -7.25
CA GLN A 266 7.35 -24.30 -8.45
C GLN A 266 7.04 -22.80 -8.52
N GLU A 267 5.83 -22.38 -8.15
CA GLU A 267 5.49 -20.96 -8.08
C GLU A 267 6.25 -20.25 -6.96
N LEU A 268 6.47 -20.89 -5.81
CA LEU A 268 7.24 -20.33 -4.69
C LEU A 268 8.71 -20.12 -5.06
N GLU A 269 9.32 -21.05 -5.80
CA GLU A 269 10.66 -20.85 -6.37
C GLU A 269 10.71 -19.61 -7.26
N ARG A 270 9.71 -19.44 -8.14
CA ARG A 270 9.60 -18.24 -8.99
C ARG A 270 9.43 -16.96 -8.19
N VAL A 271 8.60 -16.98 -7.14
CA VAL A 271 8.43 -15.83 -6.23
C VAL A 271 9.78 -15.45 -5.60
N ARG A 272 10.57 -16.41 -5.11
CA ARG A 272 11.90 -16.11 -4.55
C ARG A 272 12.84 -15.48 -5.58
N GLU A 273 12.78 -15.91 -6.84
CA GLU A 273 13.58 -15.32 -7.92
C GLU A 273 13.10 -13.91 -8.30
N ASP A 274 11.79 -13.70 -8.43
CA ASP A 274 11.23 -12.44 -8.93
C ASP A 274 11.38 -11.29 -7.95
N PHE A 275 11.25 -11.57 -6.66
CA PHE A 275 11.29 -10.57 -5.59
C PHE A 275 12.67 -10.41 -4.97
N ALA A 276 13.66 -11.22 -5.36
CA ALA A 276 15.03 -11.04 -4.90
C ALA A 276 15.54 -9.59 -5.15
N PRO A 277 16.29 -9.00 -4.21
CA PRO A 277 16.80 -9.56 -2.95
C PRO A 277 15.86 -9.44 -1.74
N VAL A 278 14.57 -9.10 -1.92
CA VAL A 278 13.61 -8.96 -0.82
C VAL A 278 13.33 -10.34 -0.18
N PRO A 279 13.42 -10.48 1.15
CA PRO A 279 13.10 -11.71 1.86
C PRO A 279 11.67 -12.20 1.60
N VAL A 280 11.53 -13.51 1.40
CA VAL A 280 10.23 -14.19 1.25
C VAL A 280 9.94 -15.00 2.51
N LEU A 281 8.97 -14.55 3.30
CA LEU A 281 8.44 -15.26 4.47
C LEU A 281 7.25 -16.13 4.04
N CYS A 282 7.13 -17.33 4.59
CA CYS A 282 6.09 -18.27 4.21
C CYS A 282 5.26 -18.67 5.43
N ALA A 283 3.94 -18.74 5.26
CA ALA A 283 3.04 -19.33 6.25
C ALA A 283 2.34 -20.57 5.66
N PRO A 284 2.23 -21.65 6.45
CA PRO A 284 1.53 -22.85 6.00
C PRO A 284 0.04 -22.59 5.82
N TYR A 285 -0.61 -23.45 5.05
CA TYR A 285 -2.06 -23.56 5.00
C TYR A 285 -2.52 -24.26 6.29
N PHE A 286 -3.11 -23.49 7.21
CA PHE A 286 -3.62 -24.02 8.47
C PHE A 286 -4.90 -24.84 8.28
N GLU A 287 -5.14 -25.75 9.21
CA GLU A 287 -6.31 -26.64 9.26
C GLU A 287 -7.62 -25.96 9.68
N ALA A 288 -7.53 -24.70 10.11
CA ALA A 288 -8.65 -23.88 10.57
C ALA A 288 -8.49 -22.44 10.07
N GLU A 289 -9.58 -21.67 10.13
CA GLU A 289 -9.54 -20.24 9.84
C GLU A 289 -8.59 -19.52 10.82
N VAL A 290 -7.83 -18.56 10.30
CA VAL A 290 -6.83 -17.83 11.09
C VAL A 290 -7.49 -16.60 11.72
N VAL A 291 -8.33 -16.88 12.71
CA VAL A 291 -9.06 -15.92 13.54
C VAL A 291 -8.84 -16.23 15.01
N GLY A 292 -8.94 -15.21 15.85
CA GLY A 292 -8.74 -15.31 17.28
C GLY A 292 -7.27 -15.41 17.69
N ALA A 293 -7.01 -15.11 18.96
CA ALA A 293 -5.68 -14.97 19.52
C ALA A 293 -4.76 -16.19 19.25
N ALA A 294 -5.25 -17.40 19.51
CA ALA A 294 -4.45 -18.62 19.40
C ALA A 294 -3.98 -18.91 17.97
N MET A 295 -4.85 -18.73 16.96
CA MET A 295 -4.48 -18.96 15.56
C MET A 295 -3.59 -17.84 15.02
N LEU A 296 -3.82 -16.59 15.43
CA LEU A 296 -2.94 -15.47 15.08
C LEU A 296 -1.54 -15.65 15.68
N ASP A 297 -1.45 -16.18 16.90
CA ASP A 297 -0.18 -16.49 17.55
C ASP A 297 0.56 -17.62 16.81
N ARG A 298 -0.15 -18.66 16.34
CA ARG A 298 0.42 -19.71 15.47
C ARG A 298 0.88 -19.16 14.11
N LEU A 299 0.09 -18.31 13.47
CA LEU A 299 0.44 -17.69 12.18
C LEU A 299 1.70 -16.86 12.31
N GLY A 300 1.77 -15.97 13.29
CA GLY A 300 2.95 -15.13 13.48
C GLY A 300 4.19 -15.95 13.87
N ALA A 301 4.05 -17.00 14.68
CA ALA A 301 5.16 -17.88 15.02
C ALA A 301 5.74 -18.58 13.77
N ALA A 302 4.88 -18.99 12.83
CA ALA A 302 5.32 -19.57 11.57
C ALA A 302 6.00 -18.52 10.66
N LEU A 303 5.43 -17.32 10.54
CA LEU A 303 5.98 -16.25 9.69
C LEU A 303 7.31 -15.68 10.18
N PHE A 304 7.44 -15.52 11.50
CA PHE A 304 8.53 -14.80 12.14
C PHE A 304 9.51 -15.73 12.86
N ALA A 305 9.52 -17.03 12.54
CA ALA A 305 10.45 -18.00 13.11
C ALA A 305 11.92 -17.64 12.90
N SER A 306 12.24 -16.93 11.79
CA SER A 306 13.60 -16.55 11.39
C SER A 306 13.75 -15.04 11.15
N ALA A 307 12.77 -14.23 11.55
CA ALA A 307 12.75 -12.79 11.30
C ALA A 307 12.04 -12.06 12.44
N GLU A 308 12.51 -10.86 12.79
CA GLU A 308 11.81 -10.05 13.78
C GLU A 308 10.55 -9.41 13.18
N PRO A 309 9.38 -9.47 13.85
CA PRO A 309 8.13 -8.97 13.30
C PRO A 309 8.18 -7.46 13.02
N ALA A 310 8.84 -6.68 13.89
CA ALA A 310 9.06 -5.25 13.73
C ALA A 310 10.32 -4.90 12.90
N GLY A 311 11.15 -5.88 12.55
CA GLY A 311 12.41 -5.66 11.87
C GLY A 311 12.25 -5.00 10.50
N LEU A 312 13.25 -4.20 10.09
CA LEU A 312 13.41 -3.77 8.70
C LEU A 312 14.18 -4.87 7.95
N LEU A 313 13.47 -5.74 7.24
CA LEU A 313 14.03 -6.99 6.73
C LEU A 313 14.86 -6.81 5.45
N HIS A 314 14.66 -5.68 4.76
CA HIS A 314 15.43 -5.25 3.61
C HIS A 314 15.38 -3.74 3.49
N THR A 315 16.52 -3.12 3.15
CA THR A 315 16.70 -1.66 3.14
C THR A 315 16.87 -1.06 1.74
N GLY A 316 17.18 -1.89 0.74
CA GLY A 316 17.43 -1.46 -0.63
C GLY A 316 16.14 -1.33 -1.44
N LEU A 317 16.14 -0.47 -2.46
CA LEU A 317 15.19 -0.64 -3.54
C LEU A 317 15.66 -1.80 -4.41
N ALA A 318 14.86 -2.86 -4.48
CA ALA A 318 15.15 -4.02 -5.30
C ALA A 318 15.16 -3.71 -6.81
N GLN A 319 14.46 -2.64 -7.20
CA GLN A 319 14.42 -2.11 -8.55
C GLN A 319 14.12 -0.61 -8.55
N GLU A 320 14.69 0.11 -9.50
CA GLU A 320 14.50 1.55 -9.69
C GLU A 320 14.18 1.83 -11.16
N PHE A 321 13.27 2.77 -11.39
CA PHE A 321 12.86 3.20 -12.72
C PHE A 321 13.09 4.70 -12.86
N SER A 322 13.63 5.12 -14.00
CA SER A 322 13.73 6.54 -14.34
C SER A 322 13.38 6.76 -15.82
N LEU A 323 12.89 7.96 -16.11
CA LEU A 323 12.56 8.40 -17.47
C LEU A 323 12.99 9.86 -17.62
N ALA A 324 13.92 10.13 -18.53
CA ALA A 324 14.42 11.47 -18.79
C ALA A 324 14.59 11.69 -20.30
N GLY A 325 14.00 12.76 -20.84
CA GLY A 325 14.18 13.13 -22.25
C GLY A 325 13.75 12.05 -23.27
N GLY A 326 12.76 11.22 -22.94
CA GLY A 326 12.31 10.11 -23.78
C GLY A 326 13.16 8.84 -23.70
N GLN A 327 14.24 8.84 -22.90
CA GLN A 327 15.05 7.67 -22.60
C GLN A 327 14.67 7.13 -21.21
N GLY A 328 14.46 5.82 -21.15
CA GLY A 328 14.13 5.12 -19.91
C GLY A 328 15.30 4.33 -19.36
N GLU A 329 15.40 4.22 -18.04
CA GLU A 329 16.35 3.34 -17.38
C GLU A 329 15.64 2.49 -16.31
N LEU A 330 15.98 1.21 -16.26
CA LEU A 330 15.63 0.29 -15.19
C LEU A 330 16.92 -0.18 -14.53
N ARG A 331 17.09 0.06 -13.23
CA ARG A 331 18.18 -0.50 -12.43
C ARG A 331 17.62 -1.63 -11.57
N LEU A 332 18.17 -2.84 -11.69
CA LEU A 332 17.76 -4.01 -10.93
C LEU A 332 18.90 -4.46 -10.04
N ALA A 333 18.68 -4.57 -8.73
CA ALA A 333 19.67 -5.13 -7.84
C ALA A 333 19.93 -6.61 -8.20
N VAL A 334 21.18 -6.94 -8.53
CA VAL A 334 21.65 -8.29 -8.83
C VAL A 334 22.97 -8.56 -8.11
N PRO A 335 22.95 -8.53 -6.76
CA PRO A 335 24.18 -8.69 -5.99
C PRO A 335 24.84 -10.03 -6.30
N PHE A 336 26.17 -10.01 -6.42
CA PHE A 336 27.03 -11.16 -6.74
C PHE A 336 26.89 -11.74 -8.15
N ALA A 337 26.18 -11.06 -9.06
CA ALA A 337 26.25 -11.39 -10.49
C ALA A 337 27.67 -11.10 -11.02
N GLY A 338 28.28 -12.11 -11.62
CA GLY A 338 29.51 -11.99 -12.40
C GLY A 338 29.26 -11.38 -13.78
N LYS A 339 30.34 -11.26 -14.57
CA LYS A 339 30.28 -10.81 -15.97
C LYS A 339 29.81 -11.91 -16.93
N GLY A 340 28.83 -12.73 -16.54
CA GLY A 340 28.29 -13.76 -17.43
C GLY A 340 27.31 -13.18 -18.46
N ASP A 341 26.68 -14.07 -19.23
CA ASP A 341 25.77 -13.68 -20.30
C ASP A 341 24.50 -13.03 -19.74
N VAL A 342 24.30 -11.76 -20.08
CA VAL A 342 23.05 -11.05 -19.84
C VAL A 342 22.14 -11.25 -21.04
N SER A 343 20.94 -11.78 -20.83
CA SER A 343 19.92 -11.87 -21.88
C SER A 343 18.67 -11.10 -21.48
N LEU A 344 18.15 -10.31 -22.40
CA LEU A 344 16.90 -9.58 -22.25
C LEU A 344 15.88 -10.07 -23.28
N LYS A 345 14.67 -10.35 -22.83
CA LYS A 345 13.53 -10.64 -23.70
C LYS A 345 12.30 -9.89 -23.20
N LYS A 346 11.85 -8.93 -23.99
CA LYS A 346 10.59 -8.21 -23.73
C LYS A 346 9.41 -8.94 -24.38
N VAL A 347 8.33 -9.16 -23.63
CA VAL A 347 7.08 -9.77 -24.10
C VAL A 347 5.91 -8.94 -23.57
N GLY A 348 5.27 -8.16 -24.43
CA GLY A 348 4.24 -7.22 -24.00
C GLY A 348 4.81 -6.15 -23.06
N ASP A 349 4.26 -6.08 -21.86
CA ASP A 349 4.67 -5.21 -20.75
C ASP A 349 5.71 -5.86 -19.80
N GLU A 350 6.08 -7.13 -20.04
CA GLU A 350 7.07 -7.82 -19.22
C GLU A 350 8.47 -7.77 -19.85
N LEU A 351 9.48 -7.55 -19.01
CA LEU A 351 10.89 -7.76 -19.33
C LEU A 351 11.40 -9.00 -18.60
N VAL A 352 11.70 -10.04 -19.36
CA VAL A 352 12.43 -11.21 -18.86
C VAL A 352 13.91 -10.90 -18.92
N VAL A 353 14.53 -10.86 -17.75
CA VAL A 353 15.96 -10.68 -17.55
C VAL A 353 16.57 -12.02 -17.19
N ARG A 354 17.70 -12.38 -17.81
CA ARG A 354 18.55 -13.46 -17.29
C ARG A 354 19.97 -12.96 -17.09
N VAL A 355 20.53 -13.25 -15.93
CA VAL A 355 21.91 -12.96 -15.54
C VAL A 355 22.43 -14.17 -14.78
N ASP A 356 23.55 -14.74 -15.21
CA ASP A 356 24.21 -15.91 -14.57
C ASP A 356 23.26 -17.08 -14.26
N GLY A 357 22.43 -17.45 -15.24
CA GLY A 357 21.47 -18.55 -15.12
C GLY A 357 20.24 -18.24 -14.25
N ARG A 358 20.21 -17.11 -13.55
CA ARG A 358 19.03 -16.63 -12.83
C ARG A 358 18.10 -15.91 -13.79
N LYS A 359 16.81 -16.20 -13.70
CA LYS A 359 15.77 -15.55 -14.50
C LYS A 359 14.92 -14.69 -13.58
N ARG A 360 14.70 -13.43 -13.95
CA ARG A 360 13.80 -12.51 -13.27
C ARG A 360 12.79 -11.95 -14.26
N THR A 361 11.51 -11.96 -13.92
CA THR A 361 10.47 -11.32 -14.74
C THR A 361 10.06 -10.01 -14.09
N VAL A 362 10.29 -8.89 -14.78
CA VAL A 362 9.93 -7.56 -14.29
C VAL A 362 8.77 -7.03 -15.11
N VAL A 363 7.69 -6.63 -14.44
CA VAL A 363 6.60 -5.89 -15.09
C VAL A 363 7.08 -4.46 -15.29
N LEU A 364 6.93 -3.91 -16.50
CA LEU A 364 7.35 -2.55 -16.81
C LEU A 364 6.19 -1.56 -16.58
N PRO A 365 6.47 -0.37 -16.02
CA PRO A 365 5.53 0.75 -16.08
C PRO A 365 5.17 1.09 -17.52
N ALA A 366 3.94 1.56 -17.75
CA ALA A 366 3.41 1.85 -19.09
C ALA A 366 4.34 2.71 -19.96
N ALA A 367 4.99 3.72 -19.36
CA ALA A 367 5.94 4.58 -20.06
C ALA A 367 7.15 3.83 -20.62
N LEU A 368 7.70 2.86 -19.87
CA LEU A 368 8.83 2.03 -20.32
C LEU A 368 8.35 0.85 -21.19
N ALA A 369 7.15 0.33 -20.94
CA ALA A 369 6.52 -0.69 -21.76
C ALA A 369 6.27 -0.21 -23.20
N ALA A 370 6.20 1.09 -23.46
CA ALA A 370 6.11 1.65 -24.81
C ALA A 370 7.46 1.66 -25.57
N LEU A 371 8.60 1.65 -24.86
CA LEU A 371 9.95 1.78 -25.43
C LEU A 371 10.60 0.41 -25.71
N LYS A 372 11.65 0.37 -26.55
CA LYS A 372 12.41 -0.85 -26.79
C LYS A 372 13.68 -0.88 -25.94
N PRO A 373 14.11 -2.05 -25.42
CA PRO A 373 15.42 -2.16 -24.79
C PRO A 373 16.52 -1.82 -25.81
N ALA A 374 17.30 -0.79 -25.50
CA ALA A 374 18.42 -0.32 -26.32
C ALA A 374 19.75 -0.97 -25.90
N GLY A 375 19.88 -1.38 -24.64
CA GLY A 375 21.07 -2.06 -24.12
C GLY A 375 20.95 -2.42 -22.64
N ALA A 376 21.87 -3.26 -22.17
CA ALA A 376 21.96 -3.68 -20.77
C ALA A 376 23.43 -3.70 -20.32
N ALA A 377 23.70 -3.25 -19.10
CA ALA A 377 25.04 -3.29 -18.51
C ALA A 377 24.97 -3.64 -17.02
N LEU A 378 25.98 -4.33 -16.50
CA LEU A 378 26.17 -4.52 -15.06
C LEU A 378 27.01 -3.37 -14.51
N GLU A 379 26.43 -2.56 -13.63
CA GLU A 379 27.03 -1.39 -13.01
C GLU A 379 26.79 -1.47 -11.49
N ASP A 380 27.86 -1.47 -10.69
CA ASP A 380 27.81 -1.43 -9.21
C ASP A 380 26.89 -2.50 -8.55
N GLY A 381 26.91 -3.73 -9.07
CA GLY A 381 26.09 -4.83 -8.54
C GLY A 381 24.60 -4.74 -8.94
N ALA A 382 24.27 -3.85 -9.88
CA ALA A 382 22.95 -3.73 -10.48
C ALA A 382 23.00 -3.97 -12.00
N LEU A 383 21.93 -4.52 -12.55
CA LEU A 383 21.71 -4.57 -13.99
C LEU A 383 20.95 -3.31 -14.41
N VAL A 384 21.56 -2.54 -15.30
CA VAL A 384 21.03 -1.31 -15.84
C VAL A 384 20.55 -1.56 -17.26
N VAL A 385 19.24 -1.52 -17.47
CA VAL A 385 18.59 -1.69 -18.77
C VAL A 385 18.15 -0.32 -19.27
N ARG A 386 18.63 0.08 -20.44
CA ARG A 386 18.30 1.35 -21.09
C ARG A 386 17.24 1.12 -22.16
N PHE A 387 16.28 2.03 -22.27
CA PHE A 387 15.16 2.00 -23.20
C PHE A 387 15.15 3.25 -24.08
N ALA A 388 14.86 3.07 -25.37
CA ALA A 388 14.75 4.15 -26.36
C ALA A 388 13.68 3.85 -27.44
#